data_AF-A0A8S0FH65-F1
#
_entry.id   AF-A0A8S0FH65-F1
#
_cell.length_a   1.000
_cell.length_b   1.000
_cell.length_c   1.000
_cell.angle_alpha   90.00
_cell.angle_beta   90.00
_cell.angle_gamma   90.00
#
_symmetry.space_group_name_H-M   'P 1'
#
loop_
_entity.id
_entity.type
_entity.pdbx_description
1 polymer ?
#
loop_
_entity_poly.entity_id
_entity_poly.type
_entity_poly.pdbx_seq_one_letter_code
_entity_poly.pdbx_strand_id
1 'polypeptide(L)'
;MEDVHRAGGVIGILGELDRAGLLNRDVKNVLGLTLPQTLEQYDIIVTQDDAVKNMFRAGPAGIRTTQAFSQDCRWDTLDDDRSNGCIRSLEHAYSKDGGLAVLYGNFAENGCIVKTAGVDDSILKFTGPAKVYESQDDAVEAILGGKVVRRRRCGSNSL
;
A
#
# COMPACT_ATOMS: atom_id res chain seq x y z
N MET A 1 4.89 8.53 -4.09
CA MET A 1 5.87 8.19 -3.03
C MET A 1 6.18 9.41 -2.17
N GLU A 2 6.20 10.57 -2.80
CA GLU A 2 6.46 11.90 -2.29
C GLU A 2 5.41 12.32 -1.26
N ASP A 3 4.13 11.99 -1.47
CA ASP A 3 3.08 12.24 -0.48
C ASP A 3 3.28 11.41 0.79
N VAL A 4 3.69 10.14 0.64
CA VAL A 4 4.03 9.28 1.79
C VAL A 4 5.22 9.86 2.54
N HIS A 5 6.26 10.32 1.84
CA HIS A 5 7.40 11.00 2.46
C HIS A 5 6.96 12.27 3.20
N ARG A 6 6.15 13.13 2.56
CA ARG A 6 5.58 14.34 3.18
C ARG A 6 4.77 14.03 4.44
N ALA A 7 4.16 12.85 4.50
CA ALA A 7 3.41 12.38 5.66
C ALA A 7 4.25 11.72 6.78
N GLY A 8 5.59 11.71 6.65
CA GLY A 8 6.52 11.11 7.61
C GLY A 8 7.14 9.80 7.14
N GLY A 9 6.87 9.38 5.89
CA GLY A 9 7.46 8.21 5.28
C GLY A 9 7.14 6.91 6.02
N VAL A 10 8.08 5.97 5.95
CA VAL A 10 7.98 4.70 6.68
C VAL A 10 7.94 4.94 8.20
N ILE A 11 8.63 5.97 8.71
CA ILE A 11 8.59 6.30 10.14
C ILE A 11 7.18 6.71 10.58
N GLY A 12 6.47 7.51 9.77
CA GLY A 12 5.07 7.85 10.04
C GLY A 12 4.15 6.63 10.09
N ILE A 13 4.34 5.67 9.16
CA ILE A 13 3.61 4.39 9.17
C ILE A 13 3.92 3.59 10.44
N LEU A 14 5.19 3.47 10.81
CA LEU A 14 5.60 2.78 12.03
C LEU A 14 5.04 3.47 13.28
N GLY A 15 4.96 4.81 13.28
CA GLY A 15 4.36 5.58 14.36
C GLY A 15 2.88 5.25 14.56
N GLU A 16 2.09 5.18 13.48
CA GLU A 16 0.67 4.79 13.57
C GLU A 16 0.50 3.34 14.03
N LEU A 17 1.34 2.43 13.56
CA LEU A 17 1.31 1.02 13.99
C LEU A 17 1.75 0.85 15.46
N ASP A 18 2.71 1.63 15.96
CA ASP A 18 3.11 1.66 17.38
C ASP A 18 1.98 2.21 18.25
N ARG A 19 1.35 3.32 17.85
CA ARG A 19 0.16 3.88 18.51
C ARG A 19 -1.01 2.91 18.56
N ALA A 20 -1.14 2.05 17.54
CA ALA A 20 -2.12 0.97 17.50
C ALA A 20 -1.75 -0.29 18.31
N GLY A 21 -0.53 -0.35 18.88
CA GLY A 21 -0.05 -1.50 19.64
C GLY A 21 0.25 -2.74 18.78
N LEU A 22 0.53 -2.55 17.48
CA LEU A 22 0.73 -3.63 16.51
C LEU A 22 2.20 -4.02 16.30
N LEU A 23 3.14 -3.31 16.95
CA LEU A 23 4.57 -3.51 16.78
C LEU A 23 5.24 -3.98 18.07
N ASN A 24 6.26 -4.82 17.90
CA ASN A 24 7.19 -5.16 18.97
C ASN A 24 8.16 -3.99 19.18
N ARG A 25 8.22 -3.47 20.40
CA ARG A 25 8.98 -2.25 20.77
C ARG A 25 10.40 -2.55 21.25
N ASP A 26 10.73 -3.82 21.52
CA ASP A 26 11.96 -4.23 22.20
C ASP A 26 13.13 -4.51 21.24
N VAL A 27 12.85 -4.56 19.94
CA VAL A 27 13.87 -4.85 18.91
C VAL A 27 14.65 -3.57 18.57
N LYS A 28 15.96 -3.72 18.40
CA LYS A 28 16.86 -2.64 17.96
C LYS A 28 17.04 -2.65 16.46
N ASN A 29 17.07 -1.46 15.86
CA ASN A 29 17.44 -1.28 14.46
C ASN A 29 18.98 -1.21 14.29
N VAL A 30 19.43 -0.96 13.05
CA VAL A 30 20.86 -0.92 12.70
C VAL A 30 21.65 0.17 13.44
N LEU A 31 20.96 1.21 13.91
CA LEU A 31 21.55 2.32 14.69
C LEU A 31 21.61 1.99 16.20
N GLY A 32 21.19 0.78 16.60
CA GLY A 32 21.13 0.35 17.99
C GLY A 32 19.96 0.95 18.78
N LEU A 33 19.06 1.67 18.12
CA LEU A 33 17.88 2.30 18.73
C LEU A 33 16.70 1.34 18.74
N THR A 34 15.91 1.39 19.82
CA THR A 34 14.58 0.75 19.87
C THR A 34 13.58 1.53 19.01
N LEU A 35 12.42 0.91 18.73
CA LEU A 35 11.35 1.58 17.98
C LEU A 35 10.91 2.90 18.66
N PRO A 36 10.61 2.95 19.97
CA PRO A 36 10.19 4.20 20.61
C PRO A 36 11.24 5.32 20.51
N GLN A 37 12.52 5.00 20.69
CA GLN A 37 13.61 5.97 20.56
C GLN A 37 13.72 6.51 19.13
N THR A 38 13.49 5.65 18.14
CA THR A 38 13.49 6.05 16.73
C THR A 38 12.29 6.97 16.42
N LEU A 39 11.10 6.63 16.93
CA LEU A 39 9.90 7.44 16.71
C LEU A 39 9.98 8.80 17.39
N GLU A 40 10.53 8.88 18.62
CA GLU A 40 10.74 10.15 19.32
C GLU A 40 11.61 11.13 18.51
N GLN A 41 12.62 10.61 17.81
CA GLN A 41 13.51 11.42 16.97
C GLN A 41 12.89 11.78 15.62
N TYR A 42 12.21 10.84 14.96
CA TYR A 42 11.91 10.95 13.53
C TYR A 42 10.42 10.99 13.17
N ASP A 43 9.49 10.61 14.04
CA ASP A 43 8.05 10.69 13.73
C ASP A 43 7.60 12.14 13.72
N ILE A 44 7.10 12.61 12.57
CA ILE A 44 6.69 14.01 12.36
C ILE A 44 5.58 14.47 13.33
N ILE A 45 4.83 13.53 13.91
CA ILE A 45 3.77 13.81 14.88
C ILE A 45 4.36 14.13 16.27
N VAL A 46 5.50 13.54 16.62
CA VAL A 46 6.07 13.59 17.98
C VAL A 46 7.30 14.49 18.03
N THR A 47 8.17 14.40 17.02
CA THR A 47 9.45 15.10 17.00
C THR A 47 9.27 16.61 17.01
N GLN A 48 10.14 17.28 17.75
CA GLN A 48 10.25 18.75 17.78
C GLN A 48 11.46 19.25 16.97
N ASP A 49 12.18 18.36 16.30
CA ASP A 49 13.34 18.72 15.48
C ASP A 49 12.90 19.29 14.11
N ASP A 50 13.12 20.59 13.93
CA ASP A 50 12.80 21.28 12.68
C ASP A 50 13.60 20.78 11.47
N ALA A 51 14.82 20.26 11.68
CA ALA A 51 15.62 19.68 10.60
C ALA A 51 14.98 18.39 10.08
N VAL A 52 14.44 17.56 10.98
CA VAL A 52 13.67 16.36 10.62
C VAL A 52 12.39 16.75 9.88
N LYS A 53 11.64 17.74 10.40
CA LYS A 53 10.44 18.24 9.71
C LYS A 53 10.78 18.83 8.33
N ASN A 54 11.91 19.50 8.18
CA ASN A 54 12.38 20.00 6.89
C ASN A 54 12.81 18.88 5.93
N MET A 55 13.40 17.81 6.45
CA MET A 55 13.76 16.62 5.65
C MET A 55 12.52 15.97 5.04
N PHE A 56 11.42 15.82 5.80
CA PHE A 56 10.18 15.25 5.28
C PHE A 56 9.42 16.17 4.32
N ARG A 57 9.72 17.48 4.31
CA ARG A 57 9.20 18.40 3.29
C ARG A 57 9.85 18.24 1.92
N ALA A 58 10.86 17.36 1.73
CA ALA A 58 11.42 17.08 0.41
C ALA A 58 10.32 16.76 -0.61
N GLY A 59 10.23 17.59 -1.66
CA GLY A 59 9.17 17.52 -2.66
C GLY A 59 9.73 17.35 -4.07
N PRO A 60 8.92 16.85 -5.02
CA PRO A 60 9.33 16.74 -6.40
C PRO A 60 9.40 18.14 -7.01
N ALA A 61 10.49 18.43 -7.71
CA ALA A 61 10.60 19.69 -8.45
C ALA A 61 9.69 19.72 -9.69
N GLY A 62 9.35 18.56 -10.26
CA GLY A 62 8.63 18.45 -11.54
C GLY A 62 9.43 18.93 -12.75
N ILE A 63 10.72 19.26 -12.58
CA ILE A 63 11.59 19.82 -13.61
C ILE A 63 12.54 18.74 -14.13
N ARG A 64 12.66 18.64 -15.46
CA ARG A 64 13.64 17.77 -16.11
C ARG A 64 15.05 18.31 -15.88
N THR A 65 15.93 17.48 -15.32
CA THR A 65 17.35 17.82 -15.12
C THR A 65 18.26 16.71 -15.63
N THR A 66 19.44 17.08 -16.13
CA THR A 66 20.53 16.16 -16.50
C THR A 66 21.67 16.18 -15.49
N GLN A 67 21.62 17.07 -14.50
CA GLN A 67 22.63 17.20 -13.46
C GLN A 67 22.13 16.58 -12.15
N ALA A 68 22.87 15.60 -11.62
CA ALA A 68 22.54 14.96 -10.37
C ALA A 68 22.52 15.97 -9.20
N PHE A 69 21.59 15.79 -8.26
CA PHE A 69 21.43 16.61 -7.04
C PHE A 69 21.18 18.11 -7.27
N SER A 70 20.69 18.49 -8.45
CA SER A 70 20.43 19.90 -8.80
C SER A 70 19.08 20.45 -8.32
N GLN A 71 18.33 19.68 -7.53
CA GLN A 71 16.98 20.03 -7.08
C GLN A 71 16.89 20.02 -5.56
N ASP A 72 16.32 21.07 -4.98
CA ASP A 72 16.15 21.25 -3.53
C ASP A 72 14.69 21.57 -3.13
N CYS A 73 13.73 21.33 -4.03
CA CYS A 73 12.32 21.68 -3.82
C CYS A 73 11.75 21.07 -2.53
N ARG A 74 10.91 21.85 -1.87
CA ARG A 74 10.22 21.50 -0.63
C ARG A 74 8.74 21.83 -0.74
N TRP A 75 7.92 21.00 -0.12
CA TRP A 75 6.53 21.33 0.18
C TRP A 75 6.48 22.41 1.25
N ASP A 76 5.47 23.29 1.19
CA ASP A 76 5.27 24.33 2.19
C ASP A 76 4.96 23.73 3.57
N THR A 77 4.15 22.66 3.59
CA THR A 77 3.70 21.98 4.80
C THR A 77 3.97 20.47 4.76
N LEU A 78 3.95 19.85 5.93
CA LEU A 78 3.88 18.40 6.08
C LEU A 78 2.43 17.91 5.95
N ASP A 79 2.26 16.59 5.74
CA ASP A 79 0.96 15.92 5.81
C ASP A 79 0.82 15.16 7.14
N ASP A 80 0.37 15.87 8.17
CA ASP A 80 0.10 15.36 9.50
C ASP A 80 -1.39 15.02 9.74
N ASP A 81 -2.24 15.10 8.71
CA ASP A 81 -3.65 14.74 8.81
C ASP A 81 -3.82 13.20 8.85
N ARG A 82 -3.96 12.65 10.05
CA ARG A 82 -4.19 11.21 10.27
C ARG A 82 -5.61 10.73 10.03
N SER A 83 -6.49 11.59 9.52
CA SER A 83 -7.87 11.25 9.16
C SER A 83 -8.04 11.14 7.65
N ASN A 84 -7.61 12.16 6.91
CA ASN A 84 -7.82 12.22 5.46
C ASN A 84 -6.53 12.21 4.64
N GLY A 85 -5.37 12.43 5.27
CA GLY A 85 -4.07 12.48 4.64
C GLY A 85 -3.59 11.14 4.07
N CYS A 86 -2.34 11.15 3.61
CA CYS A 86 -1.71 10.01 2.95
C CYS A 86 -1.51 8.82 3.90
N ILE A 87 -1.03 9.10 5.12
CA ILE A 87 -0.91 8.11 6.20
C ILE A 87 -2.03 8.39 7.21
N ARG A 88 -2.85 7.37 7.50
CA ARG A 88 -4.01 7.47 8.37
C ARG A 88 -3.83 6.64 9.64
N SER A 89 -4.45 7.10 10.71
CA SER A 89 -4.56 6.36 11.97
C SER A 89 -5.38 5.08 11.80
N LEU A 90 -5.31 4.17 12.78
CA LEU A 90 -6.11 2.94 12.80
C LEU A 90 -7.63 3.21 12.73
N GLU A 91 -8.09 4.29 13.37
CA GLU A 91 -9.50 4.69 13.37
C GLU A 91 -9.99 5.06 11.95
N HIS A 92 -9.13 5.73 11.18
CA HIS A 92 -9.44 6.22 9.84
C HIS A 92 -8.83 5.38 8.71
N ALA A 93 -8.38 4.16 9.03
CA ALA A 93 -7.80 3.25 8.06
C ALA A 93 -8.80 2.92 6.95
N TYR A 94 -8.32 2.84 5.70
CA TYR A 94 -9.15 2.46 4.55
C TYR A 94 -9.78 1.06 4.72
N SER A 95 -9.03 0.16 5.34
CA SER A 95 -9.46 -1.16 5.78
C SER A 95 -8.72 -1.50 7.06
N LYS A 96 -9.38 -2.22 7.98
CA LYS A 96 -8.75 -2.75 9.20
C LYS A 96 -8.00 -4.06 8.93
N ASP A 97 -8.32 -4.72 7.82
CA ASP A 97 -7.65 -5.93 7.38
C ASP A 97 -6.46 -5.59 6.47
N GLY A 98 -5.39 -6.39 6.58
CA GLY A 98 -4.22 -6.27 5.72
C GLY A 98 -4.56 -6.47 4.24
N GLY A 99 -3.76 -5.88 3.35
CA GLY A 99 -3.97 -5.93 1.90
C GLY A 99 -3.66 -7.28 1.24
N LEU A 100 -3.32 -8.31 2.01
CA LEU A 100 -3.01 -9.65 1.53
C LEU A 100 -3.79 -10.68 2.33
N ALA A 101 -4.31 -11.70 1.64
CA ALA A 101 -4.92 -12.88 2.27
C ALA A 101 -4.28 -14.15 1.70
N VAL A 102 -4.27 -15.21 2.52
CA VAL A 102 -3.86 -16.55 2.10
C VAL A 102 -5.13 -17.37 1.89
N LEU A 103 -5.29 -17.96 0.70
CA LEU A 103 -6.40 -18.87 0.39
C LEU A 103 -5.91 -20.30 0.34
N TYR A 104 -6.73 -21.22 0.84
CA TYR A 104 -6.47 -22.65 0.84
C TYR A 104 -7.61 -23.41 0.13
N GLY A 105 -7.28 -24.57 -0.42
CA GLY A 105 -8.24 -25.47 -1.03
C GLY A 105 -7.55 -26.57 -1.82
N ASN A 106 -8.34 -27.41 -2.48
CA ASN A 106 -7.83 -28.51 -3.32
C ASN A 106 -6.90 -28.06 -4.46
N PHE A 107 -7.04 -26.83 -4.97
CA PHE A 107 -6.14 -26.26 -5.98
C PHE A 107 -4.88 -25.59 -5.39
N ALA A 108 -4.88 -25.31 -4.09
CA ALA A 108 -3.82 -24.59 -3.39
C ALA A 108 -3.64 -25.16 -1.99
N GLU A 109 -3.21 -26.42 -1.91
CA GLU A 109 -3.07 -27.15 -0.64
C GLU A 109 -2.05 -26.49 0.29
N ASN A 110 -0.99 -25.93 -0.29
CA ASN A 110 0.05 -25.17 0.42
C ASN A 110 -0.26 -23.67 0.51
N GLY A 111 -1.45 -23.25 0.10
CA GLY A 111 -1.89 -21.87 0.08
C GLY A 111 -1.52 -21.11 -1.20
N CYS A 112 -2.29 -20.07 -1.50
CA CYS A 112 -1.95 -19.06 -2.49
C CYS A 112 -2.22 -17.65 -1.92
N ILE A 113 -1.52 -16.65 -2.46
CA ILE A 113 -1.66 -15.26 -2.01
C ILE A 113 -2.58 -14.51 -2.95
N VAL A 114 -3.53 -13.78 -2.37
CA VAL A 114 -4.32 -12.78 -3.09
C VAL A 114 -4.12 -11.42 -2.46
N LYS A 115 -4.07 -10.39 -3.30
CA LYS A 115 -4.08 -9.00 -2.85
C LYS A 115 -5.53 -8.55 -2.72
N THR A 116 -5.99 -8.36 -1.49
CA THR A 116 -7.33 -7.86 -1.18
C THR A 116 -7.41 -6.34 -1.32
N ALA A 117 -6.28 -5.63 -1.16
CA ALA A 117 -6.23 -4.19 -1.33
C ALA A 117 -6.53 -3.79 -2.79
N GLY A 118 -7.54 -2.94 -2.98
CA GLY A 118 -7.96 -2.42 -4.29
C GLY A 118 -8.90 -3.34 -5.07
N VAL A 119 -9.41 -4.40 -4.44
CA VAL A 119 -10.45 -5.27 -4.99
C VAL A 119 -11.80 -4.83 -4.45
N ASP A 120 -12.81 -4.72 -5.33
CA ASP A 120 -14.18 -4.37 -4.92
C ASP A 120 -14.81 -5.50 -4.07
N ASP A 121 -15.57 -5.14 -3.04
CA ASP A 121 -16.16 -6.11 -2.11
C ASP A 121 -17.03 -7.16 -2.83
N SER A 122 -17.66 -6.78 -3.96
CA SER A 122 -18.52 -7.69 -4.73
C SER A 122 -17.76 -8.84 -5.42
N ILE A 123 -16.43 -8.74 -5.55
CA ILE A 123 -15.57 -9.74 -6.21
C ILE A 123 -14.65 -10.47 -5.22
N LEU A 124 -14.81 -10.27 -3.91
CA LEU A 124 -14.17 -11.11 -2.87
C LEU A 124 -14.61 -12.58 -2.96
N LYS A 125 -15.76 -12.86 -3.58
CA LYS A 125 -16.23 -14.20 -3.92
C LYS A 125 -16.53 -14.27 -5.41
N PHE A 126 -15.80 -15.12 -6.13
CA PHE A 126 -16.01 -15.35 -7.56
C PHE A 126 -16.20 -16.83 -7.86
N THR A 127 -17.12 -17.12 -8.78
CA THR A 127 -17.30 -18.48 -9.33
C THR A 127 -17.63 -18.38 -10.81
N GLY A 128 -16.87 -19.11 -11.62
CA GLY A 128 -17.03 -19.13 -13.07
C GLY A 128 -16.33 -20.33 -13.71
N PRO A 129 -16.59 -20.60 -15.00
CA PRO A 129 -15.91 -21.66 -15.73
C PRO A 129 -14.42 -21.34 -15.86
N ALA A 130 -13.57 -22.35 -15.67
CA ALA A 130 -12.13 -22.21 -15.86
C ALA A 130 -11.79 -22.03 -17.35
N LYS A 131 -10.85 -21.12 -17.63
CA LYS A 131 -10.17 -21.00 -18.92
C LYS A 131 -8.69 -21.18 -18.66
N VAL A 132 -8.15 -22.30 -19.11
CA VAL A 132 -6.78 -22.75 -18.79
C VAL A 132 -5.87 -22.45 -19.98
N TYR A 133 -4.68 -21.95 -19.68
CA TYR A 133 -3.61 -21.62 -20.62
C TYR A 133 -2.29 -22.07 -20.01
N GLU A 134 -1.37 -22.56 -20.83
CA GLU A 134 -0.10 -23.14 -20.36
C GLU A 134 1.06 -22.14 -20.41
N SER A 135 0.80 -20.91 -20.86
CA SER A 135 1.79 -19.83 -20.90
C SER A 135 1.12 -18.46 -20.69
N GLN A 136 1.93 -17.46 -20.30
CA GLN A 136 1.47 -16.07 -20.24
C GLN A 136 1.08 -15.57 -21.64
N ASP A 137 1.85 -15.92 -22.66
CA ASP A 137 1.63 -15.46 -24.03
C ASP A 137 0.29 -15.99 -24.57
N ASP A 138 -0.01 -17.27 -24.36
CA ASP A 138 -1.29 -17.90 -24.73
C ASP A 138 -2.47 -17.19 -24.04
N ALA A 139 -2.33 -16.86 -22.75
CA ALA A 139 -3.35 -16.15 -22.00
C ALA A 139 -3.56 -14.72 -22.53
N VAL A 140 -2.48 -14.01 -22.86
CA VAL A 140 -2.53 -12.66 -23.46
C VAL A 140 -3.20 -12.70 -24.83
N GLU A 141 -2.79 -13.60 -25.72
CA GLU A 141 -3.41 -13.78 -27.03
C GLU A 141 -4.90 -14.11 -26.91
N ALA A 142 -5.28 -14.93 -25.93
CA ALA A 142 -6.67 -15.27 -25.70
C ALA A 142 -7.51 -14.09 -25.18
N ILE A 143 -6.93 -13.22 -24.33
CA ILE A 143 -7.59 -12.00 -23.87
C ILE A 143 -7.77 -11.04 -25.05
N LEU A 144 -6.69 -10.73 -25.77
CA LEU A 144 -6.69 -9.78 -26.89
C LEU A 144 -7.54 -10.27 -28.06
N GLY A 145 -7.58 -11.60 -28.28
CA GLY A 145 -8.41 -12.25 -29.30
C GLY A 145 -9.86 -12.48 -28.88
N GLY A 146 -10.32 -11.97 -27.73
CA GLY A 146 -11.71 -12.05 -27.30
C GLY A 146 -12.19 -13.44 -26.87
N LYS A 147 -11.26 -14.37 -26.60
CA LYS A 147 -11.58 -15.70 -26.06
C LYS A 147 -11.91 -15.63 -24.56
N VAL A 148 -11.42 -14.64 -23.83
CA VAL A 148 -11.83 -14.36 -22.43
C VAL A 148 -13.02 -13.41 -22.45
N VAL A 149 -14.16 -13.84 -21.89
CA VAL A 149 -15.44 -13.12 -21.98
C VAL A 149 -16.14 -13.14 -20.64
N ARG A 150 -16.95 -12.10 -20.39
CA ARG A 150 -17.86 -12.08 -19.23
C ARG A 150 -18.79 -13.29 -19.33
N ARG A 151 -19.07 -13.91 -18.18
CA ARG A 151 -20.13 -14.93 -18.07
C ARG A 151 -21.41 -14.36 -18.66
N ARG A 152 -21.90 -14.96 -19.76
CA ARG A 152 -23.28 -14.74 -20.18
C ARG A 152 -24.15 -15.27 -19.05
N ARG A 153 -24.93 -14.40 -18.39
CA ARG A 153 -26.03 -14.89 -17.55
C ARG A 153 -26.87 -15.77 -18.47
N CYS A 154 -27.22 -16.99 -18.05
CA CYS A 154 -28.28 -17.71 -18.73
C CYS A 154 -29.46 -16.74 -18.80
N GLY A 155 -29.81 -16.33 -20.02
CA GLY A 155 -31.06 -15.63 -20.24
C GLY A 155 -32.16 -16.55 -19.73
N SER A 156 -33.06 -15.98 -18.94
CA SER A 156 -34.43 -16.47 -18.86
C SER A 156 -34.90 -16.69 -20.30
N ASN A 157 -35.08 -17.97 -20.69
CA ASN A 157 -36.00 -18.30 -21.76
C ASN A 157 -37.39 -17.87 -21.25
N SER A 158 -37.76 -16.63 -21.49
CA SER A 158 -39.17 -16.26 -21.61
C SER A 158 -39.58 -16.67 -23.02
N LEU A 159 -40.49 -17.65 -23.05
CA LEU A 159 -41.29 -18.07 -24.20
C LEU A 159 -41.89 -16.87 -24.94
#